data_AF-A0A4Q4KJS8-F1
#
_entry.id   AF-A0A4Q4KJS8-F1
#
_cell.length_a   1.000
_cell.length_b   1.000
_cell.length_c   1.000
_cell.angle_alpha   90.00
_cell.angle_beta   90.00
_cell.angle_gamma   90.00
#
_symmetry.space_group_name_H-M   'P 1'
#
loop_
_entity.id
_entity.type
_entity.pdbx_description
1 polymer ?
#
loop_
_entity_poly.entity_id
_entity_poly.type
_entity_poly.pdbx_seq_one_letter_code
_entity_poly.pdbx_strand_id
1 'polypeptide(L)' 'MEIMYVMLLVSLFLAVIFFISFIWANKSGQYDDDVTPGMRILYDDEEVVEEKPNNEKTKKEEWKK' A
#
# COMPACT_ATOMS: atom_id res chain seq x y z
N MET A 1 20.71 -40.85 13.54
CA MET A 1 19.84 -40.26 14.59
C MET A 1 20.15 -38.79 14.83
N GLU A 2 21.42 -38.39 14.83
CA GLU A 2 21.84 -36.99 15.01
C GLU A 2 21.32 -36.03 13.91
N ILE A 3 21.31 -36.47 12.66
CA ILE A 3 20.83 -35.67 11.52
C ILE A 3 19.36 -35.26 11.65
N MET A 4 18.54 -36.09 12.31
CA MET A 4 17.11 -35.82 12.50
C MET A 4 16.89 -34.59 13.38
N TYR A 5 17.72 -34.40 14.41
CA TYR A 5 17.63 -33.25 15.29
C TYR A 5 18.03 -31.95 14.57
N VAL A 6 19.06 -32.02 13.72
CA VAL A 6 19.50 -30.88 12.89
C VAL A 6 18.40 -30.50 11.90
N MET A 7 17.81 -31.48 11.21
CA MET A 7 16.70 -31.24 10.28
C MET A 7 15.47 -30.65 10.97
N LEU A 8 15.16 -31.09 12.18
CA LEU A 8 14.06 -30.55 12.99
C LEU A 8 14.29 -29.07 13.36
N LEU A 9 15.51 -28.73 13.78
CA LEU A 9 15.86 -27.34 14.12
C LEU A 9 15.79 -26.43 12.89
N VAL A 10 16.35 -26.87 11.76
CA VAL A 10 16.34 -26.10 10.53
C VAL A 10 14.92 -25.87 10.00
N SER A 11 14.07 -26.91 10.02
CA SER A 11 12.68 -26.78 9.56
C SER A 11 11.88 -25.83 10.46
N LEU A 12 12.04 -25.94 11.78
CA LEU A 12 11.37 -25.05 12.73
C LEU A 12 11.85 -23.61 12.57
N PHE A 13 13.16 -23.40 12.39
CA PHE A 13 13.73 -22.07 12.18
C PHE A 13 13.18 -21.40 10.91
N LEU A 14 13.12 -22.14 9.81
CA LEU A 14 12.51 -21.65 8.56
C LEU A 14 11.03 -21.32 8.75
N ALA A 15 10.27 -22.16 9.45
CA ALA A 15 8.86 -21.91 9.72
C ALA A 15 8.65 -20.60 10.53
N VAL A 16 9.48 -20.36 11.56
CA VAL A 16 9.41 -19.14 12.37
C VAL A 16 9.75 -17.89 11.54
N ILE A 17 10.80 -17.94 10.71
CA ILE A 17 11.15 -16.83 9.82
C ILE A 17 10.00 -16.51 8.87
N PHE A 18 9.41 -17.54 8.28
CA PHE A 18 8.30 -17.37 7.34
C PHE A 18 7.07 -16.78 8.04
N PHE A 19 6.79 -17.24 9.26
CA PHE A 19 5.68 -16.74 10.07
C PHE A 19 5.86 -15.27 10.48
N ILE A 20 7.06 -14.87 10.91
CA ILE A 20 7.36 -13.47 11.24
C ILE A 20 7.26 -12.58 9.99
N SER A 21 7.82 -13.04 8.88
CA SER A 21 7.74 -12.34 7.59
C SER A 21 6.28 -12.19 7.13
N PHE A 22 5.47 -13.24 7.31
CA PHE A 22 4.04 -13.22 7.01
C PHE A 22 3.30 -12.17 7.86
N ILE A 23 3.53 -12.13 9.17
CA ILE A 23 2.90 -11.11 10.03
C ILE A 23 3.33 -9.70 9.62
N TRP A 24 4.62 -9.49 9.34
CA TRP A 24 5.13 -8.19 8.90
C TRP A 24 4.49 -7.74 7.58
N ALA A 25 4.39 -8.64 6.60
CA ALA A 25 3.76 -8.36 5.31
C ALA A 25 2.27 -8.00 5.45
N ASN A 26 1.52 -8.75 6.27
CA ASN A 26 0.10 -8.44 6.54
C ASN A 26 -0.06 -7.12 7.31
N LYS A 27 0.92 -6.71 8.12
CA LYS A 27 0.88 -5.43 8.83
C LYS A 27 1.23 -4.23 7.94
N SER A 28 1.75 -4.42 6.71
CA SER A 28 2.30 -3.36 5.86
C SER A 28 1.26 -2.39 5.24
N GLY A 29 0.10 -2.19 5.88
CA GLY A 29 -0.82 -1.10 5.52
C GLY A 29 -1.50 -1.24 4.16
N GLN A 30 -1.42 -2.41 3.52
CA GLN A 30 -2.10 -2.64 2.23
C GLN A 30 -3.64 -2.66 2.35
N TYR A 31 -4.16 -2.53 3.57
CA TYR A 31 -5.58 -2.43 3.88
C TYR A 31 -6.07 -0.97 3.96
N ASP A 32 -5.23 0.03 3.66
CA ASP A 32 -5.64 1.44 3.71
C ASP A 32 -6.64 1.85 2.60
N ASP A 33 -6.95 0.96 1.66
CA ASP A 33 -7.95 1.18 0.62
C ASP A 33 -9.31 0.57 1.02
N ASP A 34 -9.84 1.00 2.17
CA ASP A 34 -11.16 0.61 2.69
C ASP A 34 -12.32 1.17 1.85
N VAL A 35 -12.02 2.11 0.93
CA VAL A 35 -12.99 2.77 0.05
C VAL A 35 -12.81 2.31 -1.39
N THR A 36 -13.73 1.45 -1.83
CA THR A 36 -13.72 1.00 -3.23
C THR A 36 -13.93 2.16 -4.21
N PRO A 37 -13.32 2.10 -5.42
CA PRO A 37 -13.43 3.17 -6.42
C PRO A 37 -14.87 3.54 -6.77
N GLY A 38 -15.81 2.57 -6.70
CA GLY A 38 -17.22 2.80 -6.99
C GLY A 38 -17.93 3.67 -5.94
N MET A 39 -17.55 3.57 -4.66
CA MET A 39 -18.13 4.43 -3.61
C MET A 39 -17.62 5.87 -3.73
N ARG A 40 -16.35 6.04 -4.12
CA ARG A 40 -15.76 7.37 -4.32
C ARG A 40 -16.51 8.18 -5.39
N ILE A 41 -16.86 7.56 -6.52
CA ILE A 41 -17.58 8.24 -7.60
C ILE A 41 -18.97 8.72 -7.16
N LEU A 42 -19.65 7.97 -6.29
CA LEU A 42 -20.98 8.34 -5.77
C LEU A 42 -20.95 9.54 -4.80
N TYR A 43 -19.82 9.79 -4.13
CA TYR A 43 -19.64 10.89 -3.19
C TYR A 43 -18.91 12.10 -3.81
N ASP A 44 -18.06 11.88 -4.82
CA ASP A 44 -17.37 12.93 -5.57
C ASP A 44 -18.35 13.80 -6.39
N ASP A 45 -19.50 13.23 -6.78
CA ASP A 45 -20.56 13.94 -7.51
C ASP A 45 -21.32 14.97 -6.63
N GLU A 46 -21.15 14.95 -5.29
CA GLU A 46 -21.79 15.89 -4.37
C GLU A 46 -20.91 17.13 -4.03
N GLU A 47 -19.61 17.14 -4.37
CA GLU A 47 -18.66 18.21 -3.98
C GLU A 47 -18.31 19.24 -5.07
N VAL A 48 -19.06 19.34 -6.17
CA VAL A 48 -18.83 20.34 -7.23
C VAL A 48 -19.75 21.56 -7.09
N VAL A 49 -19.75 22.21 -5.93
CA VAL A 49 -20.27 23.57 -5.76
C VAL A 49 -19.37 24.40 -4.85
N GLU A 50 -18.04 24.37 -5.02
CA GLU A 50 -17.20 25.51 -4.63
C GLU A 50 -16.09 25.77 -5.65
N GLU A 51 -16.32 26.81 -6.46
CA GLU A 51 -15.39 27.35 -7.44
C GLU A 51 -14.05 27.75 -6.78
N LYS A 52 -12.95 27.10 -7.17
CA LYS A 52 -11.60 27.62 -6.92
C LYS A 52 -10.96 28.09 -8.24
N PRO A 53 -10.36 29.29 -8.28
CA PRO A 53 -9.97 29.92 -9.52
C PRO A 53 -8.76 29.24 -10.16
N ASN A 54 -8.92 28.94 -11.43
CA ASN A 54 -7.93 28.37 -12.34
C ASN A 54 -6.60 29.15 -12.32
N ASN A 55 -5.50 28.50 -11.90
CA ASN A 55 -4.15 29.03 -11.96
C ASN A 55 -3.31 28.27 -13.01
N GLU A 56 -3.74 28.32 -14.27
CA GLU A 56 -3.07 27.71 -15.43
C GLU A 56 -1.93 28.56 -16.04
N LYS A 57 -1.57 29.71 -15.45
CA LYS A 57 -0.65 30.65 -16.13
C LYS A 57 0.84 30.43 -15.86
N THR A 58 1.24 29.64 -14.86
CA THR A 58 2.66 29.61 -14.45
C THR A 58 3.54 28.59 -15.21
N LYS A 59 2.96 27.56 -15.85
CA LYS A 59 3.77 26.46 -16.43
C LYS A 59 4.33 26.72 -17.83
N LYS A 60 3.88 27.77 -18.53
CA LYS A 60 4.34 28.07 -19.91
C LYS A 60 5.69 28.78 -20.01
N GLU A 61 6.23 29.31 -18.91
CA GLU A 61 7.53 30.02 -18.92
C GLU A 61 8.74 29.11 -18.65
N GLU A 62 8.57 27.99 -17.95
CA GLU A 62 9.67 27.03 -17.70
C GLU A 62 10.00 26.13 -18.89
N TRP A 63 9.04 25.89 -19.81
CA TRP A 63 9.29 25.09 -21.02
C TRP A 63 10.00 25.86 -22.14
N LYS A 64 10.31 27.15 -21.91
CA LYS A 64 10.99 28.03 -22.88
C LYS A 64 12.39 28.49 -22.41
N LYS A 65 12.87 27.98 -21.27
CA LYS A 65 14.29 28.08 -20.87
C LYS A 65 14.95 26.73 -21.09
#